data_AF-X1L268-F1
#
_entry.id   AF-X1L268-F1
#
_cell.length_a   1.000
_cell.length_b   1.000
_cell.length_c   1.000
_cell.angle_alpha   90.00
_cell.angle_beta   90.00
_cell.angle_gamma   90.00
#
_symmetry.space_group_name_H-M   'P 1'
#
loop_
_entity.id
_entity.type
_entity.pdbx_description
1 polymer ?
#
loop_
_entity_poly.entity_id
_entity_poly.type
_entity_poly.pdbx_seq_one_letter_code
_entity_poly.pdbx_strand_id
1 'polypeptide(L)' 'MIAGLDEAGRGPVFSNMVLCGVLFDERMLDELKAAGVRDSKLLSPKKRGVLAKFITEKALK' A
#
# COMPACT_ATOMS: atom_id res chain seq x y z
N MET A 1 16.70 1.38 5.40
CA MET A 1 15.60 1.49 4.41
C MET A 1 14.96 0.13 4.28
N ILE A 2 13.65 0.06 4.08
CA ILE A 2 12.87 -1.17 3.97
C ILE A 2 11.97 -1.06 2.74
N ALA A 3 12.05 -2.05 1.86
CA ALA A 3 11.18 -2.16 0.70
C ALA A 3 10.05 -3.15 0.97
N GLY A 4 8.84 -2.83 0.51
CA GLY A 4 7.71 -3.74 0.46
C GLY A 4 7.20 -3.87 -0.97
N LEU A 5 6.90 -5.09 -1.40
CA LEU A 5 6.38 -5.40 -2.72
C LEU A 5 5.13 -6.26 -2.59
N ASP A 6 4.15 -6.04 -3.46
CA ASP A 6 2.92 -6.83 -3.53
C ASP A 6 2.30 -6.76 -4.93
N GLU A 7 1.42 -7.71 -5.22
CA GLU A 7 0.67 -7.78 -6.47
C GLU A 7 -0.85 -7.87 -6.26
N ALA A 8 -1.60 -7.35 -7.23
CA ALA A 8 -3.04 -7.50 -7.29
C ALA A 8 -3.47 -8.00 -8.67
N GLY A 9 -4.50 -8.87 -8.70
CA GLY A 9 -5.06 -9.37 -9.96
C GLY A 9 -4.40 -10.63 -10.52
N ARG A 10 -3.84 -11.52 -9.67
CA ARG A 10 -3.29 -12.81 -10.11
C ARG A 10 -4.33 -13.86 -10.51
N GLY A 11 -5.49 -13.88 -9.86
CA GLY A 11 -6.53 -14.90 -10.06
C GLY A 11 -7.58 -14.68 -11.16
N PRO A 12 -8.01 -13.45 -11.50
CA PRO A 12 -9.09 -13.26 -12.45
C PRO A 12 -8.68 -13.61 -13.89
N VAL A 13 -9.62 -14.17 -14.67
CA VAL A 13 -9.42 -14.53 -16.09
C VAL A 13 -9.30 -13.30 -16.98
N PHE A 14 -9.97 -12.21 -16.59
CA PHE A 14 -9.98 -10.95 -17.30
C PHE A 14 -9.49 -9.83 -16.37
N SER A 15 -8.74 -8.88 -16.93
CA SER A 15 -8.05 -7.74 -16.30
C SER A 15 -6.53 -7.91 -16.19
N ASN A 16 -5.85 -6.80 -15.89
CA ASN A 16 -4.40 -6.74 -15.73
C ASN A 16 -3.99 -7.18 -14.32
N MET A 17 -2.81 -7.80 -14.23
CA MET A 17 -2.06 -7.92 -12.99
C MET A 17 -1.26 -6.62 -12.76
N VAL A 18 -1.28 -6.12 -11.52
CA VAL A 18 -0.54 -4.93 -11.12
C VAL A 18 0.46 -5.32 -10.05
N LEU A 19 1.72 -4.95 -10.26
CA LEU A 19 2.81 -5.07 -9.29
C LEU A 19 3.11 -3.69 -8.71
N CYS A 20 3.31 -3.61 -7.40
CA CYS A 20 3.66 -2.36 -6.71
C CYS A 20 4.82 -2.59 -5.76
N GLY A 21 5.71 -1.60 -5.67
CA GLY A 21 6.80 -1.56 -4.69
C GLY A 21 6.84 -0.19 -4.03
N VAL A 22 7.11 -0.16 -2.73
CA VAL A 22 7.27 1.05 -1.93
C VAL A 22 8.53 0.95 -1.07
N LEU A 23 9.24 2.06 -0.91
CA LEU A 23 10.47 2.15 -0.13
C LEU A 23 10.27 3.16 0.99
N PHE A 24 10.57 2.74 2.22
CA PHE A 24 10.44 3.57 3.41
C PHE A 24 11.72 3.56 4.25
N ASP A 25 11.93 4.65 4.98
CA ASP A 25 12.82 4.64 6.13
C ASP A 25 12.19 3.83 7.26
N GLU A 26 13.00 3.12 8.04
CA GLU A 26 12.49 2.27 9.14
C GLU A 26 11.73 3.09 10.19
N ARG A 27 12.08 4.36 10.38
CA ARG A 27 11.39 5.30 11.28
C ARG A 27 9.91 5.54 10.89
N MET A 28 9.55 5.30 9.63
CA MET A 28 8.17 5.47 9.14
C MET A 28 7.26 4.30 9.50
N LEU A 29 7.80 3.16 9.95
CA LEU A 29 7.01 1.96 10.18
C LEU A 29 5.91 2.15 11.22
N ASP A 30 6.17 2.91 12.27
CA ASP A 30 5.17 3.13 13.33
C ASP A 30 4.06 4.08 12.87
N GLU A 31 4.38 5.07 12.02
CA GLU A 31 3.36 5.94 11.39
C GLU A 31 2.48 5.12 10.42
N LEU A 32 3.07 4.21 9.65
CA LEU A 32 2.34 3.30 8.76
C LEU A 32 1.40 2.37 9.54
N LYS A 33 1.84 1.80 10.67
CA LYS A 33 1.00 0.98 11.54
C LYS A 33 -0.16 1.79 12.12
N ALA A 34 0.12 3.00 12.62
CA ALA A 34 -0.90 3.90 13.17
C ALA A 34 -1.94 4.32 12.13
N ALA A 35 -1.53 4.44 10.86
CA ALA A 35 -2.42 4.71 9.73
C ALA A 35 -3.32 3.51 9.32
N GLY A 36 -3.12 2.33 9.92
CA GLY A 36 -3.97 1.16 9.70
C GLY A 36 -3.72 0.45 8.36
N VAL A 37 -2.49 0.46 7.84
CA VAL A 37 -2.17 -0.14 6.52
C VAL A 37 -2.46 -1.65 6.42
N ARG A 38 -2.42 -2.36 7.55
CA ARG A 38 -2.56 -3.82 7.63
C ARG A 38 -3.97 -4.32 7.30
N ASP A 39 -5.00 -3.61 7.76
CA ASP A 39 -6.40 -4.02 7.63
C ASP A 39 -7.12 -3.27 6.51
N SER A 40 -6.36 -2.75 5.55
CA SER A 40 -6.87 -1.97 4.42
C SER A 40 -7.94 -2.71 3.60
N LYS A 41 -7.98 -4.05 3.66
CA LYS A 41 -9.00 -4.90 3.00
C LYS A 41 -10.41 -4.75 3.58
N LEU A 42 -10.54 -4.30 4.83
CA LEU A 42 -11.83 -4.03 5.47
C LEU A 42 -12.34 -2.61 5.20
N LEU A 43 -11.52 -1.75 4.58
CA LEU A 43 -11.86 -0.37 4.30
C LEU A 43 -12.70 -0.23 3.02
N SER A 44 -13.62 0.74 3.04
CA SER A 44 -14.35 1.14 1.84
C SER A 44 -13.39 1.63 0.73
N PRO A 45 -13.77 1.54 -0.56
CA PRO A 45 -12.92 1.99 -1.66
C PRO A 45 -12.43 3.44 -1.50
N LYS A 46 -13.30 4.34 -1.01
CA LYS A 46 -12.93 5.73 -0.73
C LYS A 46 -11.84 5.84 0.34
N LYS A 47 -11.95 5.10 1.44
CA LYS A 47 -10.93 5.09 2.51
C LYS A 47 -9.61 4.48 2.03
N ARG A 48 -9.65 3.41 1.23
CA ARG A 48 -8.46 2.85 0.57
C ARG A 48 -7.75 3.86 -0.33
N GLY A 49 -8.50 4.66 -1.10
CA GLY A 49 -7.92 5.71 -1.94
C GLY A 49 -7.16 6.76 -1.14
N VAL A 50 -7.69 7.20 0.01
CA VAL A 50 -7.00 8.12 0.92
C VAL A 50 -5.73 7.50 1.48
N LEU A 51 -5.79 6.23 1.89
CA LEU A 51 -4.64 5.50 2.40
C LEU A 51 -3.55 5.32 1.34
N ALA A 52 -3.92 4.99 0.10
CA ALA A 52 -2.99 4.87 -1.01
C ALA A 52 -2.25 6.20 -1.26
N LYS A 53 -2.98 7.33 -1.24
CA LYS A 53 -2.38 8.67 -1.38
C LYS A 53 -1.37 8.95 -0.25
N PHE A 54 -1.73 8.65 0.99
CA PHE A 54 -0.84 8.78 2.15
C PHE A 54 0.45 7.97 1.99
N ILE A 55 0.34 6.70 1.56
CA ILE A 55 1.51 5.83 1.33
C ILE A 55 2.40 6.42 0.23
N THR A 56 1.83 6.84 -0.90
CA THR A 56 2.60 7.38 -2.03
C THR A 56 3.32 8.69 -1.68
N GLU A 57 2.69 9.58 -0.90
CA GLU A 57 3.29 10.85 -0.48
C GLU A 57 4.46 10.67 0.49
N LYS A 58 4.41 9.62 1.31
CA LYS A 58 5.44 9.32 2.32
C LYS A 58 6.54 8.38 1.81
N ALA A 59 6.30 7.68 0.71
CA ALA A 59 7.29 6.79 0.11
C ALA A 59 8.49 7.60 -0.42
N LEU A 60 9.67 7.01 -0.32
CA LEU A 60 10.88 7.58 -0.90
C LEU A 60 10.77 7.54 -2.42
N LYS A 61 11.20 8.62 -3.08
CA LYS A 61 11.27 8.75 -4.53
C LYS A 61 12.53 8.09 -5.08
#